data_AF-A0A450TPD5-F1
#
_entry.id   AF-A0A450TPD5-F1
#
_cell.length_a   1.000
_cell.length_b   1.000
_cell.length_c   1.000
_cell.angle_alpha   90.00
_cell.angle_beta   90.00
_cell.angle_gamma   90.00
#
_symmetry.space_group_name_H-M   'P 1'
#
loop_
_entity.id
_entity.type
_entity.pdbx_description
1 polymer ?
#
loop_
_entity_poly.entity_id
_entity_poly.type
_entity_poly.pdbx_seq_one_letter_code
_entity_poly.pdbx_strand_id
1 'polypeptide(L)' 'MVEAIDKQIVVTEHGRPVGVFTGFGTDDHWSDFQLENDPVFLKKIADSRASIRAGQGVSWEEIKREDDERDAKRLAGE' A
#
# COMPACT_ATOMS: atom_id res chain seq x y z
N MET A 1 17.60 -5.13 -23.50
CA MET A 1 16.95 -4.12 -22.62
C MET A 1 16.26 -4.87 -21.49
N VAL A 2 17.03 -5.45 -20.57
CA VAL A 2 16.52 -6.30 -19.46
C VAL A 2 17.11 -5.87 -18.10
N GLU A 3 18.22 -5.13 -18.09
CA GLU A 3 18.96 -4.81 -16.86
C GLU A 3 18.30 -3.75 -15.95
N ALA A 4 17.29 -3.03 -16.42
CA ALA A 4 16.65 -1.95 -15.65
C ALA A 4 15.55 -2.43 -14.68
N ILE A 5 15.09 -3.69 -14.79
CA ILE A 5 14.01 -4.22 -13.94
C ILE A 5 14.45 -4.33 -12.47
N ASP A 6 15.74 -4.62 -12.22
CA ASP A 6 16.26 -4.87 -10.87
C ASP A 6 17.23 -3.78 -10.36
N LYS A 7 17.45 -2.71 -11.13
CA LYS A 7 18.46 -1.68 -10.81
C LYS A 7 17.93 -0.27 -11.04
N GLN A 8 18.10 0.58 -10.03
CA GLN A 8 17.89 2.02 -10.18
C GLN A 8 19.02 2.64 -11.01
N ILE A 9 18.66 3.43 -12.01
CA ILE A 9 19.60 4.19 -12.84
C ILE A 9 19.53 5.65 -12.40
N VAL A 10 20.63 6.18 -11.86
CA VAL A 10 20.73 7.60 -11.48
C VAL A 10 21.18 8.41 -12.70
N VAL A 11 20.39 9.40 -13.09
CA VAL A 11 20.71 10.35 -14.15
C VAL A 11 21.46 11.53 -13.53
N THR A 12 22.62 11.86 -14.09
CA THR A 12 23.43 12.99 -13.63
C THR A 12 23.62 14.03 -14.72
N GLU A 13 23.52 15.31 -14.37
CA GLU A 13 23.88 16.45 -15.21
C GLU A 13 25.14 17.13 -14.62
N HIS A 14 26.22 17.20 -15.39
CA HIS A 14 27.53 17.71 -14.92
C HIS A 14 28.03 17.05 -13.61
N GLY A 15 27.78 15.74 -13.46
CA GLY A 15 28.15 14.98 -12.26
C GLY A 15 27.21 15.17 -11.06
N ARG A 16 26.13 15.94 -11.19
CA ARG A 16 25.11 16.12 -10.15
C ARG A 16 23.88 15.26 -10.44
N PRO A 17 23.38 14.46 -9.49
CA PRO A 17 22.14 13.71 -9.68
C PRO A 17 20.95 14.64 -9.94
N VAL A 18 20.20 14.38 -11.01
CA VAL A 18 19.01 15.15 -11.42
C VAL A 18 17.76 14.30 -11.55
N GLY A 19 17.90 12.96 -11.53
CA GLY A 19 16.76 12.06 -11.60
C GLY A 19 17.15 10.61 -11.37
N VAL A 20 16.14 9.76 -11.16
CA VAL A 20 16.30 8.31 -11.01
C VAL A 20 15.26 7.62 -11.89
N PHE A 21 15.70 6.68 -12.70
CA PHE A 21 14.84 5.72 -13.38
C PHE A 21 14.82 4.42 -12.60
N THR A 22 13.63 3.99 -12.20
CA THR A 22 13.41 2.68 -11.57
C THR A 22 12.57 1.85 -12.54
N GLY A 23 13.07 0.70 -12.97
CA GLY A 23 12.27 -0.23 -13.75
C GLY A 23 11.34 -1.02 -12.85
N PHE A 24 10.12 -1.25 -13.33
CA PHE A 24 9.16 -2.16 -12.71
C PHE A 24 8.89 -3.30 -13.70
N GLY A 25 8.86 -4.54 -13.20
CA GLY A 25 8.61 -5.72 -14.05
C GLY A 25 7.18 -5.78 -14.59
N THR A 26 6.23 -5.15 -13.89
CA THR A 26 4.79 -5.09 -14.19
C THR A 26 4.20 -3.80 -13.62
N ASP A 27 2.96 -3.47 -14.00
CA ASP A 27 2.20 -2.34 -13.43
C ASP A 27 1.86 -2.56 -11.94
N ASP A 28 1.63 -3.81 -11.54
CA ASP A 28 1.41 -4.18 -10.13
C ASP A 28 2.63 -3.81 -9.28
N HIS A 29 3.85 -4.07 -9.78
CA HIS A 29 5.08 -3.69 -9.07
C HIS A 29 5.26 -2.19 -8.91
N TRP A 30 4.78 -1.39 -9.87
CA TRP A 30 4.76 0.07 -9.74
C TRP A 30 3.76 0.52 -8.68
N SER A 31 2.56 -0.06 -8.69
CA SER A 31 1.51 0.23 -7.70
C SER A 31 1.94 -0.09 -6.28
N ASP A 32 2.57 -1.25 -6.07
CA ASP A 32 3.15 -1.67 -4.79
C ASP A 32 4.22 -0.68 -4.34
N PHE A 33 5.15 -0.32 -5.24
CA PHE A 33 6.20 0.65 -4.92
C PHE A 33 5.63 2.01 -4.52
N GLN A 34 4.60 2.52 -5.23
CA GLN A 34 3.98 3.78 -4.85
C GLN A 34 3.36 3.70 -3.45
N LEU A 35 2.63 2.63 -3.15
CA LEU A 35 1.95 2.47 -1.86
C LEU A 35 2.95 2.31 -0.71
N GLU A 36 4.00 1.52 -0.90
CA GLU A 36 5.06 1.29 0.09
C GLU A 36 5.88 2.56 0.39
N ASN A 37 5.95 3.49 -0.56
CA ASN A 37 6.69 4.74 -0.40
C ASN A 37 5.78 5.96 -0.11
N ASP A 38 4.45 5.80 -0.09
CA ASP A 38 3.52 6.87 0.21
C ASP A 38 3.59 7.26 1.71
N PRO A 39 4.00 8.49 2.05
CA PRO A 39 4.17 8.88 3.46
C PRO A 39 2.86 8.87 4.26
N VAL A 40 1.73 9.13 3.62
CA VAL A 40 0.41 9.13 4.27
C VAL A 40 -0.02 7.71 4.57
N PHE A 41 0.21 6.77 3.65
CA PHE A 41 -0.01 5.34 3.85
C PHE A 41 0.86 4.80 4.98
N LEU A 42 2.16 5.08 4.94
CA LEU A 42 3.10 4.66 5.99
C LEU A 42 2.70 5.17 7.37
N LYS A 43 2.29 6.44 7.47
CA LYS A 43 1.76 7.01 8.71
C LYS A 43 0.50 6.29 9.18
N LYS A 44 -0.47 6.05 8.29
CA LYS A 44 -1.71 5.32 8.63
C LYS A 44 -1.41 3.92 9.16
N ILE A 45 -0.49 3.18 8.54
CA ILE A 45 -0.10 1.85 8.98
C ILE A 45 0.59 1.89 10.36
N ALA A 46 1.45 2.88 10.59
CA ALA A 46 2.09 3.08 11.90
C ALA A 46 1.06 3.35 13.00
N ASP A 47 0.13 4.28 12.74
CA ASP A 47 -0.96 4.64 13.66
C ASP A 47 -1.85 3.41 13.96
N SER A 48 -2.29 2.68 12.92
CA SER A 48 -3.08 1.45 13.08
C SER A 48 -2.37 0.38 13.90
N ARG A 49 -1.07 0.16 13.67
CA ARG A 49 -0.27 -0.79 14.45
C ARG A 49 -0.13 -0.36 15.91
N ALA A 50 -0.06 0.95 16.19
CA ALA A 50 -0.05 1.46 17.56
C ALA A 50 -1.39 1.22 18.25
N SER A 51 -2.51 1.53 17.59
CA SER A 51 -3.86 1.28 18.10
C SER A 51 -4.11 -0.20 18.43
N ILE A 52 -3.70 -1.12 17.55
CA ILE A 52 -3.83 -2.56 17.81
C ILE A 52 -3.03 -2.97 19.06
N ARG A 53 -1.78 -2.49 19.20
CA ARG A 53 -0.97 -2.78 20.40
C ARG A 53 -1.56 -2.19 21.68
N ALA A 54 -2.30 -1.09 21.57
CA ALA A 54 -3.04 -0.49 22.67
C ALA A 54 -4.39 -1.18 22.98
N GLY A 55 -4.72 -2.27 22.27
CA GLY A 55 -5.99 -2.99 22.45
C GLY A 55 -7.19 -2.32 21.80
N GLN A 56 -6.97 -1.37 20.90
CA GLN A 56 -8.02 -0.64 20.17
C GLN A 56 -8.33 -1.27 18.80
N GLY A 57 -7.92 -2.52 18.58
CA GLY A 57 -8.27 -3.29 17.39
C GLY A 57 -9.67 -3.90 17.52
N VAL A 58 -10.34 -4.11 16.39
CA VAL A 58 -11.59 -4.87 16.29
C VAL A 58 -11.26 -6.30 15.84
N SER A 59 -11.93 -7.30 16.39
CA SER A 59 -11.68 -8.69 16.00
C SER A 59 -12.20 -8.98 14.59
N TRP A 60 -11.59 -9.95 13.92
CA TRP A 60 -12.04 -10.37 12.60
C TRP A 60 -13.45 -10.95 12.63
N GLU A 61 -13.80 -11.67 13.70
CA GLU A 61 -15.12 -12.25 13.90
C GLU A 61 -16.20 -11.18 13.98
N GLU A 62 -15.92 -10.05 14.64
CA GLU A 62 -16.83 -8.92 14.74
C GLU A 62 -17.03 -8.25 13.38
N ILE A 63 -15.94 -7.93 12.67
CA ILE A 63 -16.01 -7.34 11.32
C ILE A 63 -16.76 -8.24 10.35
N LYS A 64 -16.50 -9.55 10.38
CA LYS A 64 -17.17 -10.52 9.51
C LYS A 64 -18.67 -10.58 9.79
N ARG A 65 -19.08 -10.63 11.06
CA ARG A 65 -20.50 -10.61 11.43
C ARG A 65 -21.19 -9.36 10.92
N GLU A 66 -20.57 -8.19 11.10
CA GLU A 66 -21.14 -6.94 10.58
C GLU A 66 -21.26 -6.93 9.06
N ASP A 67 -20.31 -7.54 8.34
CA ASP A 67 -20.36 -7.65 6.87
C ASP A 67 -21.49 -8.58 6.41
N ASP A 68 -21.58 -9.76 7.02
CA ASP A 68 -22.65 -10.74 6.75
C ASP A 68 -24.03 -10.10 7.01
N GLU A 69 -24.18 -9.31 8.08
CA GLU A 69 -25.41 -8.57 8.39
C GLU A 69 -25.73 -7.48 7.37
N ARG A 70 -24.72 -6.72 6.90
CA ARG A 70 -24.91 -5.72 5.83
C ARG A 70 -25.36 -6.36 4.53
N ASP A 71 -24.77 -7.49 4.17
CA ASP A 71 -25.11 -8.21 2.95
C ASP A 71 -26.51 -8.82 3.02
N ALA A 72 -26.90 -9.36 4.17
CA ALA A 72 -28.26 -9.84 4.39
C ALA A 72 -29.30 -8.73 4.19
N LYS A 73 -29.05 -7.51 4.69
CA LYS A 73 -29.94 -6.35 4.50
C LYS A 73 -30.04 -5.92 3.04
N ARG A 74 -28.90 -5.84 2.34
CA ARG A 74 -28.86 -5.54 0.90
C ARG A 74 -29.67 -6.54 0.09
N LEU A 75 -29.57 -7.84 0.43
CA LEU A 75 -30.33 -8.91 -0.22
C LEU A 75 -31.81 -8.89 0.14
N ALA A 76 -32.17 -8.41 1.34
CA ALA A 76 -33.55 -8.20 1.77
C ALA A 76 -34.21 -6.94 1.17
N GLY A 77 -33.42 -6.06 0.54
CA GLY A 77 -33.90 -4.84 -0.10
C GLY A 77 -34.20 -3.68 0.86
N GLU A 78 -33.54 -3.67 2.03
CA GLU A 78 -33.64 -2.61 3.05
C GLU A 78 -32.62 -1.48 2.87
#